data_AF-A0A259NAQ3-F1
#
_entry.id   AF-A0A259NAQ3-F1
#
_cell.length_a   1.000
_cell.length_b   1.000
_cell.length_c   1.000
_cell.angle_alpha   90.00
_cell.angle_beta   90.00
_cell.angle_gamma   90.00
#
_symmetry.space_group_name_H-M   'P 1'
#
loop_
_entity.id
_entity.type
_entity.pdbx_description
1 polymer ?
#
loop_
_entity_poly.entity_id
_entity_poly.type
_entity_poly.pdbx_seq_one_letter_code
_entity_poly.pdbx_strand_id
1 'polypeptide(L)'
;MRIKGWLLLGLLFIGGTMWNLWPTGAAVLSLLLPSGIIQAERKNARWLLAFIWFFAGSVSIVPAVADFFGSQVLAFGIAAWVASSALLALPWIIASTPAGAVAAVLLDAIPPIGLIGWLSPLTAAGWLFPGQGIAGVAGCLMLMAWIATVTNQHAGYRHYRACVTGGVLAVWSIFANLFYIPPAAPAGWVGIQTSIPSSNGNVFQAITNNLTLIAAAQSQGAHAKYLLFPEAVLDDWWPGTRSQIASAVPHG
;
A
#
# COMPACT_ATOMS: atom_id res chain seq x y z
N MET A 1 -28.15 7.40 -9.11
CA MET A 1 -27.83 7.16 -10.54
C MET A 1 -27.19 5.78 -10.64
N ARG A 2 -27.72 4.85 -11.44
CA ARG A 2 -27.21 3.47 -11.50
C ARG A 2 -26.07 3.40 -12.52
N ILE A 3 -24.83 3.28 -12.08
CA ILE A 3 -23.69 3.08 -12.99
C ILE A 3 -23.85 1.69 -13.62
N LYS A 4 -23.71 1.61 -14.95
CA LYS A 4 -23.80 0.33 -15.67
C LYS A 4 -22.69 -0.60 -15.19
N GLY A 5 -23.01 -1.89 -14.98
CA GLY A 5 -22.06 -2.87 -14.43
C GLY A 5 -20.71 -2.92 -15.16
N TRP A 6 -20.71 -2.84 -16.49
CA TRP A 6 -19.49 -2.82 -17.31
C TRP A 6 -18.59 -1.59 -17.07
N LEU A 7 -19.18 -0.44 -16.76
CA LEU A 7 -18.41 0.77 -16.42
C LEU A 7 -17.73 0.62 -15.06
N LEU A 8 -18.40 0.00 -14.07
CA LEU A 8 -17.79 -0.28 -12.76
C LEU A 8 -16.61 -1.24 -12.88
N LEU A 9 -16.71 -2.27 -13.71
CA LEU A 9 -15.60 -3.19 -13.98
C LEU A 9 -14.40 -2.45 -14.56
N GLY A 10 -14.62 -1.61 -15.58
CA GLY A 10 -13.55 -0.81 -16.19
C GLY A 10 -12.92 0.20 -15.21
N LEU A 11 -13.74 0.89 -14.42
CA LEU A 11 -13.25 1.87 -13.44
C LEU A 11 -12.41 1.22 -12.34
N LEU A 12 -12.83 0.07 -11.82
CA LEU A 12 -12.06 -0.63 -10.78
C LEU A 12 -10.81 -1.30 -11.34
N PHE A 13 -10.84 -1.78 -12.59
CA PHE A 13 -9.64 -2.26 -13.26
C PHE A 13 -8.62 -1.14 -13.42
N ILE A 14 -9.02 0.02 -13.96
CA ILE A 14 -8.14 1.20 -14.11
C ILE A 14 -7.65 1.68 -12.74
N GLY A 15 -8.53 1.76 -11.74
CA GLY A 15 -8.15 2.15 -10.39
C GLY A 15 -7.16 1.18 -9.75
N GLY A 16 -7.31 -0.13 -10.00
CA GLY A 16 -6.33 -1.14 -9.61
C GLY A 16 -4.99 -0.94 -10.31
N THR A 17 -4.96 -0.77 -11.63
CA THR A 17 -3.70 -0.57 -12.36
C THR A 17 -2.95 0.70 -11.98
N MET A 18 -3.64 1.74 -11.47
CA MET A 18 -2.99 2.94 -10.94
C MET A 18 -2.00 2.64 -9.81
N TRP A 19 -2.16 1.55 -9.06
CA TRP A 19 -1.17 1.15 -8.05
C TRP A 19 0.20 0.81 -8.62
N ASN A 20 0.27 0.42 -9.89
CA ASN A 20 1.52 0.09 -10.57
C ASN A 20 2.15 1.32 -11.24
N LEU A 21 1.38 2.40 -11.44
CA LEU A 21 1.82 3.59 -12.18
C LEU A 21 2.04 4.80 -11.26
N TRP A 22 1.16 4.98 -10.29
CA TRP A 22 1.19 6.09 -9.33
C TRP A 22 0.70 5.64 -7.95
N PRO A 23 1.51 4.85 -7.20
CA PRO A 23 1.10 4.25 -5.94
C PRO A 23 0.56 5.25 -4.91
N THR A 24 1.16 6.44 -4.83
CA THR A 24 0.74 7.48 -3.87
C THR A 24 -0.64 8.04 -4.19
N GLY A 25 -0.93 8.30 -5.47
CA GLY A 25 -2.27 8.72 -5.88
C GLY A 25 -3.29 7.59 -5.80
N ALA A 26 -2.87 6.37 -6.12
CA ALA A 26 -3.70 5.17 -6.02
C ALA A 26 -4.16 4.90 -4.58
N ALA A 27 -3.31 5.18 -3.58
CA ALA A 27 -3.69 5.11 -2.18
C ALA A 27 -4.90 6.01 -1.88
N VAL A 28 -4.95 7.25 -2.36
CA VAL A 28 -6.12 8.13 -2.15
C VAL A 28 -7.32 7.70 -3.02
N LEU A 29 -7.08 7.34 -4.28
CA LEU A 29 -8.14 6.88 -5.21
C LEU A 29 -8.82 5.58 -4.75
N SER A 30 -8.12 4.76 -3.96
CA SER A 30 -8.67 3.54 -3.36
C SER A 30 -9.89 3.79 -2.46
N LEU A 31 -10.10 5.02 -1.98
CA LEU A 31 -11.33 5.40 -1.27
C LEU A 31 -12.59 5.29 -2.13
N LEU A 32 -12.44 5.25 -3.46
CA LEU A 32 -13.53 5.02 -4.40
C LEU A 32 -13.92 3.53 -4.47
N LEU A 33 -13.08 2.61 -4.00
CA LEU A 33 -13.36 1.17 -4.03
C LEU A 33 -14.66 0.82 -3.26
N PRO A 34 -14.88 1.28 -2.00
CA PRO A 34 -16.17 1.18 -1.31
C PRO A 34 -17.37 1.65 -2.14
N SER A 35 -17.20 2.76 -2.89
CA SER A 35 -18.27 3.36 -3.69
C SER A 35 -18.65 2.53 -4.91
N GLY A 36 -17.67 1.86 -5.54
CA GLY A 36 -17.90 0.98 -6.67
C GLY A 36 -18.58 -0.32 -6.24
N ILE A 37 -18.10 -0.91 -5.15
CA ILE A 37 -18.57 -2.22 -4.68
C ILE A 37 -19.98 -2.13 -4.09
N ILE A 38 -20.30 -1.07 -3.34
CA ILE A 38 -21.62 -0.93 -2.69
C ILE A 38 -22.79 -0.84 -3.69
N GLN A 39 -22.51 -0.53 -4.95
CA GLN A 39 -23.51 -0.48 -6.01
C GLN A 39 -23.97 -1.88 -6.48
N ALA A 40 -23.22 -2.94 -6.14
CA ALA A 40 -23.56 -4.30 -6.51
C ALA A 40 -24.46 -4.98 -5.46
N GLU A 41 -25.68 -5.32 -5.88
CA GLU A 41 -26.68 -5.98 -5.02
C GLU A 41 -26.23 -7.40 -4.62
N ARG A 42 -25.68 -8.17 -5.57
CA ARG A 42 -25.31 -9.58 -5.38
C ARG A 42 -23.92 -9.71 -4.75
N LYS A 43 -23.78 -10.66 -3.82
CA LYS A 43 -22.51 -11.03 -3.16
C LYS A 43 -21.40 -11.35 -4.18
N ASN A 44 -21.71 -12.17 -5.18
CA ASN A 44 -20.76 -12.59 -6.21
C ASN A 44 -20.29 -11.41 -7.08
N ALA A 45 -21.17 -10.42 -7.32
CA ALA A 45 -20.81 -9.23 -8.08
C ALA A 45 -19.86 -8.31 -7.28
N ARG A 46 -20.09 -8.17 -5.97
CA ARG A 46 -19.18 -7.44 -5.07
C ARG A 46 -17.80 -8.10 -5.01
N TRP A 47 -17.77 -9.42 -4.86
CA TRP A 47 -16.52 -10.18 -4.89
C TRP A 47 -15.79 -10.00 -6.22
N LEU A 48 -16.48 -10.13 -7.36
CA LEU A 48 -15.85 -9.96 -8.68
C LEU A 48 -15.28 -8.56 -8.88
N LEU A 49 -16.00 -7.51 -8.44
CA LEU A 49 -15.53 -6.13 -8.50
C LEU A 49 -14.26 -5.92 -7.65
N ALA A 50 -14.25 -6.44 -6.42
CA ALA A 50 -13.06 -6.40 -5.57
C ALA A 50 -11.91 -7.23 -6.15
N PHE A 51 -12.20 -8.42 -6.67
CA PHE A 51 -11.21 -9.27 -7.31
C PHE A 51 -10.53 -8.55 -8.47
N ILE A 52 -11.28 -7.87 -9.34
CA ILE A 52 -10.71 -7.11 -10.46
C ILE A 52 -9.79 -5.99 -9.97
N TRP A 53 -10.17 -5.27 -8.91
CA TRP A 53 -9.33 -4.25 -8.30
C TRP A 53 -7.99 -4.82 -7.82
N PHE A 54 -8.04 -5.89 -7.01
CA PHE A 54 -6.82 -6.49 -6.45
C PHE A 54 -5.99 -7.19 -7.52
N PHE A 55 -6.64 -7.86 -8.48
CA PHE A 55 -5.99 -8.53 -9.59
C PHE A 55 -5.22 -7.52 -10.46
N ALA A 56 -5.86 -6.42 -10.84
CA ALA A 56 -5.20 -5.38 -11.63
C ALA A 56 -4.06 -4.68 -10.87
N GLY A 57 -4.23 -4.41 -9.58
CA GLY A 57 -3.23 -3.68 -8.80
C GLY A 57 -2.07 -4.53 -8.30
N SER A 58 -2.25 -5.83 -8.11
CA SER A 58 -1.25 -6.70 -7.46
C SER A 58 -0.37 -7.46 -8.46
N VAL A 59 -0.37 -7.08 -9.74
CA VAL A 59 0.42 -7.77 -10.78
C VAL A 59 1.92 -7.72 -10.52
N SER A 60 2.40 -6.70 -9.78
CA SER A 60 3.80 -6.56 -9.35
C SER A 60 4.28 -7.67 -8.42
N ILE A 61 3.39 -8.48 -7.84
CA ILE A 61 3.76 -9.68 -7.07
C ILE A 61 4.54 -10.67 -7.93
N VAL A 62 4.18 -10.79 -9.22
CA VAL A 62 4.80 -11.77 -10.12
C VAL A 62 6.31 -11.51 -10.29
N PRO A 63 6.75 -10.31 -10.72
CA PRO A 63 8.18 -10.00 -10.76
C PRO A 63 8.81 -9.96 -9.36
N ALA A 64 8.12 -9.47 -8.32
CA ALA A 64 8.68 -9.43 -6.97
C ALA A 64 9.04 -10.83 -6.43
N VAL A 65 8.20 -11.84 -6.69
CA VAL A 65 8.50 -13.24 -6.34
C VAL A 65 9.69 -13.77 -7.14
N ALA A 66 9.77 -13.44 -8.43
CA ALA A 66 10.90 -13.86 -9.26
C ALA A 66 12.23 -13.19 -8.83
N ASP A 67 12.19 -11.92 -8.43
CA ASP A 67 13.36 -11.18 -7.95
C ASP A 67 13.83 -11.70 -6.59
N PHE A 68 12.91 -12.10 -5.70
CA PHE A 68 13.25 -12.57 -4.35
C PHE A 68 13.64 -14.05 -4.28
N PHE A 69 12.94 -14.92 -5.03
CA PHE A 69 13.10 -16.38 -4.94
C PHE A 69 13.74 -17.00 -6.20
N GLY A 70 14.06 -16.18 -7.20
CA GLY A 70 14.63 -16.61 -8.49
C GLY A 70 13.58 -16.84 -9.58
N SER A 71 14.00 -16.73 -10.83
CA SER A 71 13.11 -16.80 -12.01
C SER A 71 12.44 -18.16 -12.21
N GLN A 72 12.99 -19.24 -11.64
CA GLN A 72 12.45 -20.59 -11.70
C GLN A 72 11.10 -20.75 -10.99
N VAL A 73 10.72 -19.81 -10.11
CA VAL A 73 9.44 -19.85 -9.38
C VAL A 73 8.36 -18.92 -9.96
N LEU A 74 8.47 -18.51 -11.23
CA LEU A 74 7.49 -17.63 -11.87
C LEU A 74 6.04 -18.15 -11.75
N ALA A 75 5.84 -19.47 -11.91
CA ALA A 75 4.54 -20.10 -11.76
C ALA A 75 3.95 -19.92 -10.35
N PHE A 76 4.80 -19.94 -9.32
CA PHE A 76 4.41 -19.64 -7.94
C PHE A 76 4.02 -18.17 -7.78
N GLY A 77 4.75 -17.25 -8.41
CA GLY A 77 4.39 -15.82 -8.43
C GLY A 77 3.02 -15.56 -9.05
N ILE A 78 2.71 -16.20 -10.18
CA ILE A 78 1.39 -16.13 -10.82
C ILE A 78 0.32 -16.70 -9.88
N ALA A 79 0.56 -17.89 -9.30
CA ALA A 79 -0.39 -18.51 -8.38
C ALA A 79 -0.64 -17.62 -7.14
N ALA A 80 0.40 -17.03 -6.56
CA ALA A 80 0.31 -16.11 -5.43
C ALA A 80 -0.47 -14.84 -5.80
N TRP A 81 -0.24 -14.27 -6.99
CA TRP A 81 -0.98 -13.12 -7.48
C TRP A 81 -2.49 -13.40 -7.61
N VAL A 82 -2.87 -14.52 -8.24
CA VAL A 82 -4.29 -14.89 -8.40
C VAL A 82 -4.92 -15.21 -7.04
N ALA A 83 -4.24 -16.02 -6.21
CA ALA A 83 -4.75 -16.45 -4.93
C ALA A 83 -4.93 -15.29 -3.94
N SER A 84 -3.94 -14.41 -3.83
CA SER A 84 -4.04 -13.22 -2.97
C SER A 84 -5.16 -12.30 -3.42
N SER A 85 -5.30 -12.05 -4.73
CA SER A 85 -6.40 -11.23 -5.29
C SER A 85 -7.78 -11.81 -4.94
N ALA A 86 -7.93 -13.14 -5.01
CA ALA A 86 -9.16 -13.83 -4.65
C ALA A 86 -9.48 -13.75 -3.15
N LEU A 87 -8.45 -13.91 -2.29
CA LEU A 87 -8.58 -13.84 -0.84
C LEU A 87 -8.92 -12.42 -0.36
N LEU A 88 -8.23 -11.41 -0.88
CA LEU A 88 -8.46 -9.99 -0.58
C LEU A 88 -9.85 -9.52 -1.01
N ALA A 89 -10.45 -10.17 -2.02
CA ALA A 89 -11.80 -9.87 -2.45
C ALA A 89 -12.88 -10.41 -1.50
N LEU A 90 -12.58 -11.39 -0.63
CA LEU A 90 -13.57 -12.05 0.23
C LEU A 90 -14.26 -11.09 1.22
N PRO A 91 -13.55 -10.23 1.97
CA PRO A 91 -14.20 -9.28 2.90
C PRO A 91 -15.22 -8.38 2.21
N TRP A 92 -15.01 -8.04 0.94
CA TRP A 92 -15.88 -7.12 0.21
C TRP A 92 -17.25 -7.69 -0.12
N ILE A 93 -17.46 -9.00 0.05
CA ILE A 93 -18.78 -9.64 -0.08
C ILE A 93 -19.80 -9.01 0.87
N ILE A 94 -19.40 -8.48 2.02
CA ILE A 94 -20.31 -7.86 3.00
C ILE A 94 -20.55 -6.36 2.77
N ALA A 95 -19.90 -5.74 1.78
CA ALA A 95 -19.97 -4.30 1.51
C ALA A 95 -21.26 -3.85 0.80
N SER A 96 -22.43 -4.30 1.24
CA SER A 96 -23.76 -3.83 0.74
C SER A 96 -24.25 -2.56 1.45
N THR A 97 -23.63 -2.19 2.56
CA THR A 97 -23.96 -1.00 3.34
C THR A 97 -22.68 -0.23 3.64
N PRO A 98 -22.76 1.07 3.99
CA PRO A 98 -21.57 1.84 4.36
C PRO A 98 -20.81 1.20 5.54
N ALA A 99 -21.55 0.71 6.55
CA ALA A 99 -20.96 -0.04 7.66
C ALA A 99 -20.30 -1.35 7.20
N GLY A 100 -20.93 -2.06 6.26
CA GLY A 100 -20.35 -3.27 5.66
C GLY A 100 -19.07 -3.01 4.86
N ALA A 101 -18.98 -1.85 4.19
CA ALA A 101 -17.76 -1.44 3.48
C ALA A 101 -16.63 -1.10 4.46
N VAL A 102 -16.92 -0.40 5.56
CA VAL A 102 -15.95 -0.17 6.65
C VAL A 102 -15.51 -1.50 7.26
N ALA A 103 -16.45 -2.41 7.54
CA ALA A 103 -16.13 -3.72 8.08
C ALA A 103 -15.25 -4.55 7.12
N ALA A 104 -15.47 -4.46 5.80
CA ALA A 104 -14.62 -5.10 4.81
C ALA A 104 -13.17 -4.59 4.88
N VAL A 105 -12.97 -3.27 4.99
CA VAL A 105 -11.64 -2.66 5.14
C VAL A 105 -10.97 -3.08 6.45
N LEU A 106 -11.72 -3.16 7.55
CA LEU A 106 -11.16 -3.62 8.83
C LEU A 106 -10.75 -5.10 8.79
N LEU A 107 -11.56 -5.96 8.18
CA LEU A 107 -11.22 -7.37 7.97
C LEU A 107 -9.99 -7.53 7.05
N ASP A 108 -9.86 -6.66 6.05
CA ASP A 108 -8.70 -6.58 5.17
C ASP A 108 -7.44 -6.08 5.87
N ALA A 109 -7.57 -5.41 7.03
CA ALA A 109 -6.45 -4.92 7.82
C ALA A 109 -6.01 -5.88 8.95
N ILE A 110 -6.80 -6.93 9.25
CA ILE A 110 -6.53 -7.87 10.35
C ILE A 110 -5.91 -9.17 9.79
N PRO A 111 -4.86 -9.72 10.42
CA PRO A 111 -4.32 -11.03 10.04
C PRO A 111 -5.38 -12.16 10.04
N PRO A 112 -5.31 -13.13 9.11
CA PRO A 112 -4.23 -13.32 8.14
C PRO A 112 -4.37 -12.48 6.86
N ILE A 113 -5.56 -11.95 6.56
CA ILE A 113 -5.81 -11.19 5.32
C ILE A 113 -4.94 -9.93 5.28
N GLY A 114 -4.86 -9.20 6.40
CA GLY A 114 -4.02 -8.02 6.52
C GLY A 114 -2.53 -8.23 6.30
N LEU A 115 -2.02 -9.48 6.37
CA LEU A 115 -0.63 -9.77 6.02
C LEU A 115 -0.38 -9.64 4.51
N ILE A 116 -1.42 -9.85 3.70
CA ILE A 116 -1.40 -9.68 2.25
C ILE A 116 -2.28 -8.51 1.81
N GLY A 117 -2.70 -7.64 2.75
CA GLY A 117 -3.65 -6.53 2.58
C GLY A 117 -3.12 -5.34 1.78
N TRP A 118 -2.30 -5.58 0.75
CA TRP A 118 -1.84 -4.53 -0.14
C TRP A 118 -3.02 -3.93 -0.90
N LEU A 119 -2.89 -2.67 -1.30
CA LEU A 119 -3.92 -1.87 -1.97
C LEU A 119 -5.15 -1.55 -1.12
N SER A 120 -5.11 -1.85 0.19
CA SER A 120 -6.20 -1.53 1.10
C SER A 120 -6.47 -0.03 1.16
N PRO A 121 -7.74 0.41 1.14
CA PRO A 121 -8.07 1.82 1.26
C PRO A 121 -7.59 2.50 2.54
N LEU A 122 -7.28 1.70 3.57
CA LEU A 122 -6.73 2.20 4.82
C LEU A 122 -5.40 2.92 4.65
N THR A 123 -4.63 2.57 3.61
CA THR A 123 -3.36 3.22 3.24
C THR A 123 -3.52 4.73 2.94
N ALA A 124 -4.71 5.18 2.56
CA ALA A 124 -5.01 6.60 2.37
C ALA A 124 -4.94 7.42 3.67
N ALA A 125 -5.04 6.78 4.84
CA ALA A 125 -5.12 7.48 6.12
C ALA A 125 -3.89 8.36 6.38
N GLY A 126 -2.69 7.86 6.07
CA GLY A 126 -1.45 8.60 6.24
C GLY A 126 -1.32 9.79 5.29
N TRP A 127 -1.93 9.72 4.11
CA TRP A 127 -1.95 10.81 3.13
C TRP A 127 -2.97 11.89 3.48
N LEU A 128 -4.16 11.47 3.95
CA LEU A 128 -5.24 12.40 4.23
C LEU A 128 -5.14 13.04 5.62
N PHE A 129 -4.63 12.30 6.60
CA PHE A 129 -4.53 12.73 7.99
C PHE A 129 -3.11 12.45 8.53
N PRO A 130 -2.07 13.03 7.92
CA PRO A 130 -0.68 12.77 8.31
C PRO A 130 -0.41 13.18 9.76
N GLY A 131 0.36 12.35 10.48
CA GLY A 131 0.75 12.59 11.88
C GLY A 131 -0.39 12.47 12.91
N GLN A 132 -1.61 12.10 12.52
CA GLN A 132 -2.77 12.06 13.43
C GLN A 132 -2.95 10.70 14.15
N GLY A 133 -2.10 9.71 13.89
CA GLY A 133 -2.19 8.37 14.49
C GLY A 133 -3.56 7.71 14.29
N ILE A 134 -4.13 7.15 15.37
CA ILE A 134 -5.43 6.45 15.34
C ILE A 134 -6.57 7.39 14.95
N ALA A 135 -6.50 8.69 15.28
CA ALA A 135 -7.51 9.65 14.87
C ALA A 135 -7.57 9.78 13.34
N GLY A 136 -6.40 9.79 12.67
CA GLY A 136 -6.33 9.80 11.21
C GLY A 136 -6.91 8.54 10.57
N VAL A 137 -6.68 7.38 11.18
CA VAL A 137 -7.31 6.12 10.79
C VAL A 137 -8.83 6.21 10.90
N ALA A 138 -9.35 6.71 12.02
CA ALA A 138 -10.78 6.92 12.22
C ALA A 138 -11.37 7.90 11.20
N GLY A 139 -10.70 9.02 10.93
CA GLY A 139 -11.10 10.00 9.92
C GLY A 139 -11.17 9.38 8.51
N CYS A 140 -10.21 8.52 8.17
CA CYS A 140 -10.20 7.80 6.90
C CYS A 140 -11.39 6.83 6.78
N LEU A 141 -11.68 6.05 7.82
CA LEU A 141 -12.85 5.15 7.85
C LEU A 141 -14.18 5.93 7.78
N MET A 142 -14.26 7.08 8.46
CA MET A 142 -15.41 7.98 8.37
C MET A 142 -15.59 8.53 6.95
N LEU A 143 -14.50 8.86 6.26
CA LEU A 143 -14.54 9.32 4.87
C LEU A 143 -15.01 8.22 3.93
N MET A 144 -14.56 6.97 4.11
CA MET A 144 -15.05 5.82 3.34
C MET A 144 -16.54 5.57 3.58
N ALA A 145 -16.98 5.60 4.85
CA ALA A 145 -18.38 5.45 5.21
C ALA A 145 -19.23 6.57 4.60
N TRP A 146 -18.71 7.80 4.60
CA TRP A 146 -19.35 8.95 3.98
C TRP A 146 -19.50 8.77 2.48
N ILE A 147 -18.40 8.46 1.77
CA ILE A 147 -18.39 8.19 0.32
C ILE A 147 -19.41 7.09 0.01
N ALA A 148 -19.33 5.96 0.70
CA ALA A 148 -20.24 4.83 0.49
C ALA A 148 -21.70 5.21 0.75
N THR A 149 -21.97 6.08 1.74
CA THR A 149 -23.33 6.57 2.03
C THR A 149 -23.87 7.44 0.91
N VAL A 150 -23.08 8.39 0.41
CA VAL A 150 -23.49 9.30 -0.68
C VAL A 150 -23.71 8.55 -1.99
N THR A 151 -22.96 7.47 -2.23
CA THR A 151 -23.09 6.66 -3.45
C THR A 151 -24.10 5.51 -3.32
N ASN A 152 -24.61 5.22 -2.13
CA ASN A 152 -25.57 4.15 -1.93
C ASN A 152 -26.95 4.55 -2.46
N GLN A 153 -27.48 3.77 -3.39
CA GLN A 153 -28.77 4.01 -4.05
C GLN A 153 -29.97 3.90 -3.08
N HIS A 154 -29.81 3.20 -1.96
CA HIS A 154 -30.84 3.02 -0.94
C HIS A 154 -30.82 4.11 0.14
N ALA A 155 -29.79 4.95 0.18
CA ALA A 155 -29.74 6.07 1.10
C ALA A 155 -30.68 7.16 0.55
N GLY A 156 -31.78 7.43 1.26
CA GLY A 156 -32.70 8.53 0.92
C GLY A 156 -32.00 9.91 0.89
N TYR A 157 -32.76 10.98 0.64
CA TYR A 157 -32.28 12.35 0.37
C TYR A 157 -31.59 13.10 1.56
N ARG A 158 -30.76 12.47 2.39
CA ARG A 158 -30.01 13.15 3.47
C ARG A 158 -28.75 13.87 2.96
N HIS A 159 -28.87 14.60 1.85
CA HIS A 159 -27.76 15.25 1.15
C HIS A 159 -27.07 16.32 2.00
N TYR A 160 -27.81 17.10 2.80
CA TYR A 160 -27.21 18.16 3.61
C TYR A 160 -26.26 17.63 4.69
N ARG A 161 -26.69 16.64 5.48
CA ARG A 161 -25.85 16.04 6.53
C ARG A 161 -24.62 15.37 5.93
N ALA A 162 -24.77 14.77 4.75
CA ALA A 162 -23.63 14.25 4.01
C ALA A 162 -22.67 15.39 3.60
N CYS A 163 -23.13 16.44 2.95
CA CYS A 163 -22.26 17.55 2.54
C CYS A 163 -21.50 18.18 3.73
N VAL A 164 -22.17 18.36 4.88
CA VAL A 164 -21.52 18.89 6.09
C VAL A 164 -20.43 17.93 6.58
N THR A 165 -20.71 16.63 6.72
CA THR A 165 -19.71 15.66 7.18
C THR A 165 -18.51 15.59 6.22
N GLY A 166 -18.76 15.55 4.91
CA GLY A 166 -17.70 15.55 3.90
C GLY A 166 -16.85 16.83 3.97
N GLY A 167 -17.49 17.99 4.13
CA GLY A 167 -16.82 19.27 4.31
C GLY A 167 -15.93 19.31 5.56
N VAL A 168 -16.42 18.83 6.70
CA VAL A 168 -15.64 18.75 7.95
C VAL A 168 -14.42 17.84 7.79
N LEU A 169 -14.59 16.66 7.17
CA LEU A 169 -13.47 15.74 6.92
C LEU A 169 -12.44 16.31 5.95
N ALA A 170 -12.88 17.02 4.91
CA ALA A 170 -12.00 17.69 3.96
C ALA A 170 -11.21 18.82 4.63
N VAL A 171 -11.88 19.66 5.43
CA VAL A 171 -11.22 20.71 6.22
C VAL A 171 -10.19 20.08 7.17
N TRP A 172 -10.55 19.02 7.89
CA TRP A 172 -9.60 18.33 8.77
C TRP A 172 -8.41 17.77 8.00
N SER A 173 -8.61 17.16 6.83
CA SER A 173 -7.53 16.66 5.99
C SER A 173 -6.59 17.77 5.51
N ILE A 174 -7.14 18.92 5.11
CA ILE A 174 -6.36 20.13 4.76
C ILE A 174 -5.56 20.61 5.97
N PHE A 175 -6.19 20.76 7.14
CA PHE A 175 -5.49 21.18 8.36
C PHE A 175 -4.38 20.20 8.75
N ALA A 176 -4.65 18.89 8.72
CA ALA A 176 -3.66 17.87 9.05
C ALA A 176 -2.43 17.98 8.12
N ASN A 177 -2.64 18.20 6.82
CA ASN A 177 -1.55 18.39 5.86
C ASN A 177 -0.81 19.72 6.03
N LEU A 178 -1.52 20.83 6.25
CA LEU A 178 -0.91 22.16 6.41
C LEU A 178 -0.01 22.26 7.65
N PHE A 179 -0.35 21.52 8.70
CA PHE A 179 0.37 21.55 9.97
C PHE A 179 1.23 20.29 10.22
N TYR A 180 1.34 19.40 9.23
CA TYR A 180 2.16 18.21 9.37
C TYR A 180 3.64 18.56 9.31
N ILE A 181 4.36 18.18 10.35
CA ILE A 181 5.82 18.25 10.41
C ILE A 181 6.32 16.80 10.50
N PRO A 182 7.05 16.32 9.48
CA PRO A 182 7.65 15.00 9.53
C PRO A 182 8.54 14.85 10.77
N PRO A 183 8.47 13.72 11.51
CA PRO A 183 9.34 13.49 12.65
C PRO A 183 10.80 13.50 12.22
N ALA A 184 11.64 14.22 12.96
CA ALA A 184 13.08 14.24 12.72
C ALA A 184 13.70 12.87 13.01
N ALA A 185 14.74 12.51 12.26
CA ALA A 185 15.52 11.31 12.55
C ALA A 185 16.14 11.41 13.97
N PRO A 186 16.26 10.28 14.70
CA PRO A 186 16.94 10.28 15.99
C PRO A 186 18.37 10.82 15.87
N ALA A 187 18.85 11.53 16.90
CA ALA A 187 20.16 12.18 16.85
C ALA A 187 21.28 11.18 16.52
N GLY A 188 22.07 11.50 15.49
CA GLY A 188 23.18 10.67 15.02
C GLY A 188 22.79 9.49 14.14
N TRP A 189 21.51 9.29 13.82
CA TRP A 189 21.05 8.27 12.88
C TRP A 189 20.93 8.84 11.46
N VAL A 190 21.43 8.11 10.47
CA VAL A 190 21.24 8.42 9.05
C VAL A 190 20.76 7.17 8.32
N GLY A 191 19.65 7.30 7.60
CA GLY A 191 19.18 6.28 6.66
C GLY A 191 19.96 6.37 5.34
N ILE A 192 20.54 5.25 4.90
CA ILE A 192 21.31 5.19 3.66
C ILE A 192 20.36 4.92 2.51
N GLN A 193 20.20 5.89 1.62
CA GLN A 193 19.40 5.70 0.43
C GLN A 193 20.24 4.97 -0.63
N THR A 194 19.73 3.83 -1.09
CA THR A 194 20.37 3.02 -2.12
C THR A 194 19.42 2.76 -3.27
N SER A 195 19.95 2.70 -4.49
CA SER A 195 19.26 2.21 -5.68
C SER A 195 20.09 1.08 -6.30
N ILE A 196 20.19 -0.04 -5.58
CA ILE A 196 21.01 -1.19 -5.96
C ILE A 196 20.09 -2.25 -6.59
N PRO A 197 20.34 -2.69 -7.83
CA PRO A 197 19.56 -3.75 -8.46
C PRO A 197 19.89 -5.12 -7.85
N SER A 198 18.95 -6.06 -7.93
CA SER A 198 19.19 -7.46 -7.52
C SER A 198 20.40 -8.05 -8.25
N SER A 199 21.21 -8.85 -7.55
CA SER A 199 22.32 -9.56 -8.20
C SER A 199 21.85 -10.72 -9.08
N ASN A 200 20.62 -11.21 -8.87
CA ASN A 200 20.02 -12.35 -9.60
C ASN A 200 20.97 -13.57 -9.69
N GLY A 201 21.74 -13.81 -8.62
CA GLY A 201 22.71 -14.91 -8.54
C GLY A 201 24.04 -14.67 -9.28
N ASN A 202 24.26 -13.48 -9.84
CA ASN A 202 25.53 -13.09 -10.45
C ASN A 202 26.52 -12.60 -9.37
N VAL A 203 27.55 -13.40 -9.12
CA VAL A 203 28.59 -13.11 -8.12
C VAL A 203 29.30 -11.77 -8.36
N PHE A 204 29.58 -11.40 -9.61
CA PHE A 204 30.23 -10.11 -9.91
C PHE A 204 29.31 -8.93 -9.65
N GLN A 205 28.01 -9.09 -9.92
CA GLN A 205 27.02 -8.07 -9.57
C GLN A 205 26.89 -7.93 -8.06
N ALA A 206 26.87 -9.04 -7.31
CA ALA A 206 26.83 -9.03 -5.84
C ALA A 206 28.04 -8.29 -5.25
N ILE A 207 29.25 -8.52 -5.78
CA ILE A 207 30.45 -7.77 -5.35
C ILE A 207 30.30 -6.27 -5.65
N THR A 208 29.82 -5.92 -6.84
CA THR A 208 29.61 -4.53 -7.25
C THR A 208 28.55 -3.84 -6.37
N ASN A 209 27.49 -4.56 -6.03
CA ASN A 209 26.43 -4.11 -5.13
C ASN A 209 26.99 -3.81 -3.73
N ASN A 210 27.81 -4.71 -3.17
CA ASN A 210 28.46 -4.51 -1.87
C ASN A 210 29.36 -3.27 -1.85
N LEU A 211 30.16 -3.07 -2.92
CA LEU A 211 31.02 -1.90 -3.02
C LEU A 211 30.21 -0.60 -3.13
N THR A 212 29.11 -0.64 -3.89
CA THR A 212 28.19 0.50 -4.02
C THR A 212 27.53 0.83 -2.69
N LEU A 213 27.15 -0.19 -1.92
CA LEU A 213 26.59 -0.03 -0.58
C LEU A 213 27.58 0.64 0.37
N ILE A 214 28.82 0.17 0.39
CA ILE A 214 29.88 0.74 1.24
C ILE A 214 30.16 2.19 0.85
N ALA A 215 30.23 2.49 -0.45
CA ALA A 215 30.42 3.86 -0.92
C ALA A 215 29.25 4.78 -0.52
N ALA A 216 28.02 4.29 -0.61
CA ALA A 216 26.83 5.01 -0.14
C ALA A 216 26.87 5.25 1.37
N ALA A 217 27.28 4.26 2.15
CA ALA A 217 27.46 4.37 3.60
C ALA A 217 28.49 5.44 3.98
N GLN A 218 29.65 5.45 3.32
CA GLN A 218 30.73 6.39 3.60
C GLN A 218 30.37 7.82 3.18
N SER A 219 29.73 8.00 2.03
CA SER A 219 29.36 9.32 1.51
C SER A 219 28.20 9.96 2.28
N GLN A 220 27.15 9.21 2.60
CA GLN A 220 25.95 9.72 3.27
C GLN A 220 26.11 9.72 4.80
N GLY A 221 26.94 8.82 5.32
CA GLY A 221 27.08 8.53 6.75
C GLY A 221 28.31 9.14 7.43
N ALA A 222 29.08 10.00 6.75
CA ALA A 222 30.39 10.48 7.23
C ALA A 222 30.39 11.11 8.65
N HIS A 223 29.24 11.63 9.09
CA HIS A 223 29.06 12.25 10.40
C HIS A 223 28.00 11.55 11.28
N ALA A 224 27.54 10.38 10.86
CA ALA A 224 26.51 9.64 11.57
C ALA A 224 27.13 8.69 12.59
N LYS A 225 26.47 8.57 13.75
CA LYS A 225 26.79 7.57 14.77
C LYS A 225 26.21 6.19 14.43
N TYR A 226 25.05 6.18 13.76
CA TYR A 226 24.34 4.98 13.36
C TYR A 226 23.89 5.09 11.91
N LEU A 227 24.19 4.05 11.11
CA LEU A 227 23.78 3.93 9.72
C LEU A 227 22.64 2.90 9.65
N LEU A 228 21.51 3.31 9.07
CA LEU A 228 20.38 2.40 8.82
C LEU A 228 20.33 2.08 7.33
N PHE A 229 20.53 0.80 7.00
CA PHE A 229 20.43 0.31 5.63
C PHE A 229 19.00 -0.14 5.31
N PRO A 230 18.58 -0.04 4.04
CA PRO A 230 17.30 -0.59 3.60
C PRO A 230 17.26 -2.11 3.75
N GLU A 231 16.06 -2.68 3.61
CA GLU A 231 15.86 -4.12 3.62
C GLU A 231 16.50 -4.78 2.39
N ALA A 232 16.99 -6.01 2.55
CA ALA A 232 17.47 -6.89 1.48
C ALA A 232 18.59 -6.31 0.58
N VAL A 233 19.41 -5.39 1.10
CA VAL A 233 20.51 -4.77 0.33
C VAL A 233 21.68 -5.73 0.10
N LEU A 234 21.72 -6.81 0.87
CA LEU A 234 22.70 -7.87 0.75
C LEU A 234 21.94 -9.16 0.51
N ASP A 235 22.31 -9.87 -0.56
CA ASP A 235 21.65 -11.12 -0.93
C ASP A 235 21.75 -12.13 0.22
N ASP A 236 22.96 -12.32 0.74
CA ASP A 236 23.22 -13.21 1.87
C ASP A 236 24.17 -12.59 2.90
N TRP A 237 23.84 -12.78 4.18
CA TRP A 237 24.62 -12.31 5.31
C TRP A 237 25.70 -13.33 5.78
N TRP A 238 26.53 -13.78 4.83
CA TRP A 238 27.64 -14.71 5.06
C TRP A 238 28.82 -14.07 5.83
N PRO A 239 29.72 -14.88 6.45
CA PRO A 239 30.90 -14.36 7.15
C PRO A 239 31.79 -13.43 6.31
N GLY A 240 31.91 -13.69 5.00
CA GLY A 240 32.66 -12.83 4.08
C GLY A 240 32.06 -11.43 3.95
N THR A 241 30.75 -11.34 3.69
CA THR A 241 30.00 -10.08 3.63
C THR A 241 30.09 -9.31 4.95
N ARG A 242 29.94 -10.01 6.09
CA ARG A 242 30.09 -9.42 7.43
C ARG A 242 31.47 -8.80 7.64
N SER A 243 32.52 -9.54 7.27
CA SER A 243 33.92 -9.08 7.40
C SER A 243 34.18 -7.85 6.52
N GLN A 244 33.69 -7.86 5.28
CA GLN A 244 33.85 -6.76 4.34
C GLN A 244 33.17 -5.47 4.82
N ILE A 245 31.96 -5.58 5.38
CA ILE A 245 31.27 -4.41 5.94
C ILE A 245 31.94 -3.94 7.22
N ALA A 246 32.31 -4.87 8.11
CA ALA A 246 32.99 -4.54 9.36
C ALA A 246 34.33 -3.83 9.14
N SER A 247 35.06 -4.17 8.09
CA SER A 247 36.32 -3.49 7.74
C SER A 247 36.14 -2.13 7.05
N ALA A 248 34.98 -1.89 6.45
CA ALA A 248 34.67 -0.66 5.74
C ALA A 248 33.98 0.41 6.61
N VAL A 249 33.39 0.00 7.73
CA VAL A 249 32.83 0.92 8.74
C VAL A 249 34.00 1.54 9.53
N PRO A 250 34.17 2.87 9.52
CA PRO A 250 35.19 3.53 10.32
C PRO A 250 35.02 3.15 11.80
N HIS A 251 36.11 2.80 12.47
CA HIS A 251 36.10 2.67 13.94
C HIS A 251 35.89 4.06 14.53
N GLY A 252 34.67 4.33 14.99
CA GLY A 252 34.30 5.50 15.79
C GLY A 252 34.19 5.17 17.27
#